data_AF-A0A8H4RYX3-F1
#
_entry.id   AF-A0A8H4RYX3-F1
#
_cell.length_a   1.000
_cell.length_b   1.000
_cell.length_c   1.000
_cell.angle_alpha   90.00
_cell.angle_beta   90.00
_cell.angle_gamma   90.00
#
_symmetry.space_group_name_H-M   'P 1'
#
loop_
_entity.id
_entity.type
_entity.pdbx_description
1 polymer ?
#
loop_
_entity_poly.entity_id
_entity_poly.type
_entity_poly.pdbx_seq_one_letter_code
_entity_poly.pdbx_strand_id
1 'polypeptide(L)'
;MTSMRDTAISGPALRYAHSQVGCYLSTENYTQILGVETRPMTYVQGHQTDVCRVVYGEETLIVPLVRDGEPVAFGCGQVSTACHSFLLTRSGQPILEFVQHIRHLHAFIRIVLIAGIIQAESVFTSRVAQELSRFPRLSFVALRLSDNQFTGTANTDTGHRLFNIVHLDDTEAGA
;
A
#
# COMPACT_ATOMS: atom_id res chain seq x y z
N MET A 1 -1.48 -15.35 -0.54
CA MET A 1 -1.98 -14.92 0.79
C MET A 1 -1.73 -15.94 1.90
N THR A 2 -1.66 -17.26 1.61
CA THR A 2 -1.51 -18.33 2.61
C THR A 2 -0.40 -18.08 3.64
N SER A 3 0.81 -17.75 3.18
CA SER A 3 1.95 -17.51 4.08
C SER A 3 1.78 -16.32 5.02
N MET A 4 0.97 -15.31 4.67
CA MET A 4 0.71 -14.16 5.56
C MET A 4 -0.27 -14.52 6.69
N ARG A 5 -1.11 -15.53 6.49
CA ARG A 5 -2.13 -15.97 7.46
C ARG A 5 -1.66 -17.11 8.34
N ASP A 6 -0.56 -17.76 7.97
CA ASP A 6 0.04 -18.84 8.74
C ASP A 6 0.73 -18.27 9.99
N THR A 7 0.17 -18.56 11.16
CA THR A 7 0.69 -18.09 12.46
C THR A 7 2.08 -18.63 12.78
N ALA A 8 2.53 -19.71 12.12
CA ALA A 8 3.88 -20.22 12.26
C ALA A 8 4.93 -19.37 11.52
N ILE A 9 4.49 -18.46 10.64
CA ILE A 9 5.37 -17.58 9.87
C ILE A 9 5.41 -16.19 10.53
N SER A 10 6.61 -15.73 10.88
CA SER A 10 6.87 -14.43 11.47
C SER A 10 8.23 -13.87 11.02
N GLY A 11 8.56 -12.64 11.43
CA GLY A 11 9.85 -12.00 11.19
C GLY A 11 10.19 -11.84 9.70
N PRO A 12 11.45 -12.05 9.29
CA PRO A 12 11.91 -11.86 7.91
C PRO A 12 11.10 -12.65 6.87
N ALA A 13 10.67 -13.88 7.19
CA ALA A 13 9.89 -14.71 6.27
C ALA A 13 8.50 -14.09 6.02
N LEU A 14 7.86 -13.55 7.06
CA LEU A 14 6.58 -12.85 6.92
C LEU A 14 6.75 -11.52 6.16
N ARG A 15 7.82 -10.76 6.46
CA ARG A 15 8.14 -9.53 5.72
C ARG A 15 8.34 -9.80 4.23
N TYR A 16 9.05 -10.89 3.89
CA TYR A 16 9.22 -11.31 2.50
C TYR A 16 7.87 -11.61 1.82
N ALA A 17 6.98 -12.34 2.50
CA ALA A 17 5.64 -12.60 1.96
C ALA A 17 4.85 -11.31 1.69
N HIS A 18 4.90 -10.32 2.58
CA HIS A 18 4.28 -9.01 2.37
C HIS A 18 4.96 -8.21 1.25
N SER A 19 6.28 -8.32 1.09
CA SER A 19 7.01 -7.71 -0.05
C SER A 19 6.57 -8.30 -1.38
N GLN A 20 6.39 -9.63 -1.47
CA GLN A 20 5.90 -10.26 -2.69
C GLN A 20 4.48 -9.77 -3.07
N VAL A 21 3.65 -9.47 -2.06
CA VAL A 21 2.35 -8.83 -2.28
C VAL A 21 2.49 -7.42 -2.84
N GLY A 22 3.39 -6.61 -2.27
CA GLY A 22 3.67 -5.27 -2.78
C GLY A 22 4.11 -5.29 -4.25
N CYS A 23 5.01 -6.21 -4.61
CA CYS A 23 5.45 -6.43 -5.98
C CYS A 23 4.26 -6.79 -6.90
N TYR A 24 3.48 -7.80 -6.50
CA TYR A 24 2.35 -8.27 -7.29
C TYR A 24 1.30 -7.16 -7.51
N LEU A 25 0.85 -6.50 -6.43
CA LEU A 25 -0.14 -5.43 -6.53
C LEU A 25 0.33 -4.29 -7.41
N SER A 26 1.63 -3.93 -7.33
CA SER A 26 2.20 -2.84 -8.12
C SER A 26 2.31 -3.20 -9.60
N THR A 27 2.70 -4.43 -9.93
CA THR A 27 2.80 -4.91 -11.31
C THR A 27 1.41 -5.00 -11.96
N GLU A 28 0.44 -5.60 -11.28
CA GLU A 28 -0.91 -5.78 -11.84
C GLU A 28 -1.67 -4.45 -12.00
N ASN A 29 -1.36 -3.44 -11.18
CA ASN A 29 -2.05 -2.15 -11.16
C ASN A 29 -1.15 -1.01 -11.65
N TYR A 30 -0.09 -1.32 -12.41
CA TYR A 30 0.96 -0.37 -12.79
C TYR A 30 0.40 0.86 -13.52
N THR A 31 -0.59 0.66 -14.39
CA THR A 31 -1.27 1.72 -15.14
C THR A 31 -2.11 2.63 -14.24
N GLN A 32 -2.77 2.06 -13.22
CA GLN A 32 -3.55 2.81 -12.24
C GLN A 32 -2.65 3.61 -11.30
N ILE A 33 -1.50 3.03 -10.90
CA ILE A 33 -0.55 3.61 -9.96
C ILE A 33 0.24 4.74 -10.63
N LEU A 34 0.97 4.44 -11.70
CA LEU A 34 1.92 5.38 -12.31
C LEU A 34 1.37 6.11 -13.53
N GLY A 35 0.19 5.75 -14.01
CA GLY A 35 -0.36 6.30 -15.24
C GLY A 35 0.42 5.85 -16.48
N VAL A 36 -0.28 5.72 -17.58
CA VAL A 36 0.32 5.44 -18.88
C VAL A 36 -0.23 6.39 -19.93
N GLU A 37 0.61 6.83 -20.83
CA GLU A 37 0.25 7.61 -22.02
C GLU A 37 0.78 6.91 -23.27
N THR A 38 0.05 7.00 -24.37
CA THR A 38 0.55 6.58 -25.67
C THR A 38 1.23 7.76 -26.33
N ARG A 39 2.45 7.56 -26.84
CA ARG A 39 3.16 8.56 -27.65
C ARG A 39 3.67 7.94 -28.95
N PRO A 40 3.67 8.71 -30.05
CA PRO A 40 4.31 8.28 -31.27
C PRO A 40 5.82 8.21 -31.06
N MET A 41 6.43 7.14 -31.55
CA MET A 41 7.88 6.96 -31.58
C MET A 41 8.28 6.50 -32.98
N THR A 42 9.40 7.05 -33.46
CA THR A 42 10.02 6.54 -34.69
C THR A 42 10.72 5.22 -34.37
N TYR A 43 10.23 4.13 -34.95
CA TYR A 43 10.90 2.85 -34.84
C TYR A 43 12.25 2.88 -35.58
N VAL A 44 13.18 2.02 -35.20
CA VAL A 44 14.54 1.99 -35.78
C VAL A 44 14.55 1.77 -37.30
N GLN A 45 13.48 1.21 -37.87
CA GLN A 45 13.29 1.03 -39.31
C GLN A 45 12.59 2.22 -40.00
N GLY A 46 12.42 3.34 -39.31
CA GLY A 46 11.95 4.61 -39.87
C GLY A 46 10.43 4.80 -39.92
N HIS A 47 9.62 3.78 -39.62
CA HIS A 47 8.17 3.94 -39.52
C HIS A 47 7.75 4.43 -38.12
N GLN A 48 6.63 5.16 -38.05
CA GLN A 48 6.02 5.53 -36.78
C GLN A 48 5.35 4.31 -36.13
N THR A 49 5.47 4.21 -34.82
CA THR A 49 4.70 3.27 -34.01
C THR A 49 4.27 3.96 -32.73
N ASP A 50 3.11 3.59 -32.23
CA ASP A 50 2.66 4.03 -30.92
C ASP A 50 3.35 3.20 -29.83
N VAL A 51 3.87 3.86 -28.81
CA VAL A 51 4.46 3.22 -27.64
C VAL A 51 3.81 3.73 -26.36
N CYS A 52 3.72 2.84 -25.38
CA CYS A 52 3.22 3.15 -24.04
C CYS A 52 4.37 3.69 -23.18
N ARG A 53 4.16 4.85 -22.56
CA ARG A 53 5.11 5.49 -21.64
C ARG A 53 4.46 5.67 -20.27
N VAL A 54 5.23 5.41 -19.22
CA VAL A 54 4.85 5.69 -17.83
C VAL A 54 4.90 7.20 -17.58
N VAL A 55 3.84 7.76 -17.01
CA VAL A 55 3.70 9.21 -16.85
C VAL A 55 4.32 9.71 -15.55
N TYR A 56 3.98 9.09 -14.42
CA TYR A 56 4.30 9.58 -13.08
C TYR A 56 5.46 8.84 -12.39
N GLY A 57 6.32 8.16 -13.16
CA GLY A 57 7.37 7.29 -12.60
C GLY A 57 8.28 7.96 -11.57
N GLU A 58 8.82 9.14 -11.91
CA GLU A 58 9.77 9.89 -11.06
C GLU A 58 9.08 10.80 -10.03
N GLU A 59 7.81 11.13 -10.25
CA GLU A 59 7.01 12.01 -9.41
C GLU A 59 6.16 11.24 -8.38
N THR A 60 6.29 9.91 -8.36
CA THR A 60 5.56 9.05 -7.41
C THR A 60 6.36 8.86 -6.14
N LEU A 61 5.74 9.21 -5.01
CA LEU A 61 6.25 8.96 -3.67
C LEU A 61 5.53 7.76 -3.05
N ILE A 62 6.29 6.73 -2.67
CA ILE A 62 5.74 5.61 -1.90
C ILE A 62 5.83 5.94 -0.42
N VAL A 63 4.68 5.94 0.26
CA VAL A 63 4.57 6.21 1.70
C VAL A 63 4.03 4.98 2.43
N PRO A 64 4.86 4.27 3.22
CA PRO A 64 4.37 3.19 4.06
C PRO A 64 3.58 3.75 5.26
N LEU A 65 2.43 3.16 5.56
CA LEU A 65 1.80 3.31 6.86
C LEU A 65 2.44 2.31 7.82
N VAL A 66 3.40 2.77 8.61
CA VAL A 66 4.14 1.92 9.53
C VAL A 66 3.27 1.46 10.70
N ARG A 67 3.50 0.28 11.27
CA ARG A 67 4.63 -0.63 10.95
C ARG A 67 4.31 -1.63 9.84
N ASP A 68 3.04 -1.95 9.65
CA ASP A 68 2.59 -3.11 8.88
C ASP A 68 2.66 -2.89 7.37
N GLY A 69 2.62 -1.63 6.94
CA GLY A 69 2.70 -1.23 5.54
C GLY A 69 4.11 -1.19 4.98
N GLU A 70 5.17 -1.22 5.81
CA GLU A 70 6.56 -1.11 5.33
C GLU A 70 6.95 -2.23 4.37
N PRO A 71 6.70 -3.53 4.67
CA PRO A 71 7.14 -4.58 3.75
C PRO A 71 6.38 -4.56 2.43
N VAL A 72 5.10 -4.15 2.43
CA VAL A 72 4.32 -3.96 1.19
C VAL A 72 4.91 -2.81 0.37
N ALA A 73 5.19 -1.67 1.00
CA ALA A 73 5.80 -0.52 0.33
C ALA A 73 7.19 -0.85 -0.24
N PHE A 74 7.99 -1.63 0.49
CA PHE A 74 9.27 -2.13 0.01
C PHE A 74 9.10 -2.95 -1.28
N GLY A 75 8.14 -3.87 -1.31
CA GLY A 75 7.80 -4.61 -2.53
C GLY A 75 7.36 -3.73 -3.69
N CYS A 76 6.53 -2.71 -3.43
CA CYS A 76 6.13 -1.75 -4.46
C CYS A 76 7.35 -1.03 -5.09
N GLY A 77 8.31 -0.63 -4.26
CA GLY A 77 9.54 0.03 -4.71
C GLY A 77 10.45 -0.86 -5.57
N GLN A 78 10.34 -2.18 -5.47
CA GLN A 78 11.13 -3.10 -6.31
C GLN A 78 10.66 -3.15 -7.78
N VAL A 79 9.43 -2.73 -8.07
CA VAL A 79 8.86 -2.78 -9.43
C VAL A 79 9.28 -1.58 -10.30
N SER A 80 9.60 -0.44 -9.68
CA SER A 80 9.96 0.77 -10.41
C SER A 80 11.22 1.41 -9.84
N THR A 81 12.28 1.45 -10.65
CA THR A 81 13.54 2.16 -10.35
C THR A 81 13.39 3.69 -10.30
N ALA A 82 12.25 4.24 -10.72
CA ALA A 82 11.99 5.68 -10.77
C ALA A 82 11.31 6.23 -9.50
N CYS A 83 10.71 5.37 -8.66
CA CYS A 83 9.98 5.82 -7.49
C CYS A 83 10.93 6.13 -6.33
N HIS A 84 10.86 7.35 -5.80
CA HIS A 84 11.52 7.68 -4.54
C HIS A 84 10.66 7.12 -3.39
N SER A 85 11.22 6.22 -2.58
CA SER A 85 10.57 5.74 -1.36
C SER A 85 11.01 6.59 -0.17
N PHE A 86 10.07 7.22 0.53
CA PHE A 86 10.35 7.90 1.81
C PHE A 86 9.57 7.22 2.92
N LEU A 87 10.27 6.89 4.01
CA LEU A 87 9.67 6.31 5.20
C LEU A 87 9.07 7.44 6.04
N LEU A 88 7.74 7.54 6.08
CA LEU A 88 7.04 8.32 7.10
C LEU A 88 6.65 7.38 8.24
N THR A 89 7.33 7.53 9.38
CA THR A 89 6.87 6.91 10.62
C THR A 89 5.70 7.72 11.17
N ARG A 90 4.48 7.20 11.11
CA ARG A 90 3.32 7.80 11.77
C ARG A 90 2.66 6.76 12.66
N SER A 91 2.51 7.08 13.94
CA SER A 91 1.71 6.27 14.86
C SER A 91 0.22 6.59 14.68
N GLY A 92 -0.59 5.55 14.51
CA GLY A 92 -1.99 5.51 14.96
C GLY A 92 -3.05 6.38 14.27
N GLN A 93 -2.75 7.26 13.31
CA GLN A 93 -3.81 8.09 12.71
C GLN A 93 -4.63 7.34 11.64
N PRO A 94 -5.98 7.47 11.64
CA PRO A 94 -6.85 6.88 10.63
C PRO A 94 -6.50 7.35 9.21
N ILE A 95 -6.68 6.46 8.22
CA ILE A 95 -6.41 6.76 6.80
C ILE A 95 -7.10 8.04 6.30
N LEU A 96 -8.28 8.34 6.83
CA LEU A 96 -9.04 9.55 6.50
C LEU A 96 -8.27 10.82 6.84
N GLU A 97 -7.69 10.90 8.03
CA GLU A 97 -6.91 12.07 8.46
C GLU A 97 -5.65 12.22 7.60
N PHE A 98 -5.02 11.11 7.23
CA PHE A 98 -3.85 11.13 6.35
C PHE A 98 -4.20 11.67 4.96
N VAL A 99 -5.28 11.18 4.36
CA VAL A 99 -5.76 11.67 3.07
C VAL A 99 -6.17 13.14 3.16
N GLN A 100 -6.89 13.53 4.21
CA GLN A 100 -7.28 14.93 4.46
C GLN A 100 -6.05 15.85 4.55
N HIS A 101 -5.02 15.43 5.28
CA HIS A 101 -3.80 16.19 5.42
C HIS A 101 -3.09 16.39 4.08
N ILE A 102 -2.94 15.33 3.29
CA ILE A 102 -2.38 15.45 1.93
C ILE A 102 -3.24 16.38 1.06
N ARG A 103 -4.56 16.28 1.14
CA ARG A 103 -5.48 17.12 0.36
C ARG A 103 -5.44 18.59 0.77
N HIS A 104 -5.14 18.88 2.02
CA HIS A 104 -4.89 20.24 2.50
C HIS A 104 -3.62 20.83 1.90
N LEU A 105 -2.56 20.02 1.74
CA LEU A 105 -1.31 20.44 1.11
C LEU A 105 -1.42 20.51 -0.42
N HIS A 106 -2.11 19.56 -1.03
CA HIS A 106 -2.30 19.45 -2.47
C HIS A 106 -3.68 18.89 -2.81
N ALA A 107 -4.57 19.75 -3.33
CA ALA A 107 -5.96 19.40 -3.60
C ALA A 107 -6.13 18.28 -4.65
N PHE A 108 -5.25 18.19 -5.66
CA PHE A 108 -5.47 17.38 -6.87
C PHE A 108 -4.42 16.31 -7.16
N ILE A 109 -3.43 16.13 -6.29
CA ILE A 109 -2.46 15.04 -6.48
C ILE A 109 -3.18 13.70 -6.45
N ARG A 110 -2.68 12.75 -7.24
CA ARG A 110 -3.25 11.40 -7.26
C ARG A 110 -2.81 10.68 -5.99
N ILE A 111 -3.75 10.04 -5.30
CA ILE A 111 -3.46 9.21 -4.14
C ILE A 111 -3.94 7.79 -4.46
N VAL A 112 -3.05 6.82 -4.33
CA VAL A 112 -3.37 5.39 -4.50
C VAL A 112 -3.04 4.68 -3.20
N LEU A 113 -4.06 4.12 -2.56
CA LEU A 113 -3.93 3.37 -1.32
C LEU A 113 -3.77 1.89 -1.64
N ILE A 114 -2.63 1.32 -1.26
CA ILE A 114 -2.27 -0.08 -1.53
C ILE A 114 -2.25 -0.86 -0.22
N ALA A 115 -2.97 -1.98 -0.16
CA ALA A 115 -3.01 -2.81 1.03
C ALA A 115 -3.16 -4.30 0.70
N GLY A 116 -2.65 -5.18 1.56
CA GLY A 116 -2.91 -6.62 1.43
C GLY A 116 -4.38 -6.96 1.66
N ILE A 117 -5.01 -6.34 2.67
CA ILE A 117 -6.43 -6.53 2.98
C ILE A 117 -7.03 -5.15 3.23
N ILE A 118 -8.19 -4.90 2.66
CA ILE A 118 -9.05 -3.78 3.05
C ILE A 118 -10.35 -4.34 3.61
N GLN A 119 -10.79 -3.80 4.74
CA GLN A 119 -12.09 -4.15 5.30
C GLN A 119 -13.21 -3.49 4.48
N ALA A 120 -14.21 -4.29 4.11
CA ALA A 120 -15.33 -3.85 3.27
C ALA A 120 -16.07 -2.66 3.89
N GLU A 121 -16.34 -2.71 5.19
CA GLU A 121 -17.05 -1.63 5.88
C GLU A 121 -16.29 -0.30 5.86
N SER A 122 -14.95 -0.34 5.88
CA SER A 122 -14.09 0.84 5.81
C SER A 122 -14.14 1.54 4.44
N VAL A 123 -14.65 0.87 3.40
CA VAL A 123 -14.73 1.38 2.01
C VAL A 123 -16.15 1.57 1.49
N PHE A 124 -17.13 0.83 2.01
CA PHE A 124 -18.49 0.84 1.47
C PHE A 124 -19.55 1.42 2.40
N THR A 125 -19.47 1.18 3.71
CA THR A 125 -20.62 1.44 4.61
C THR A 125 -20.31 2.41 5.74
N SER A 126 -19.04 2.64 6.06
CA SER A 126 -18.64 3.54 7.15
C SER A 126 -18.78 5.02 6.78
N ARG A 127 -18.92 5.87 7.80
CA ARG A 127 -18.79 7.33 7.65
C ARG A 127 -17.44 7.71 7.02
N VAL A 128 -16.40 6.95 7.32
CA VAL A 128 -15.06 7.11 6.73
C VAL A 128 -15.09 6.86 5.23
N ALA A 129 -15.74 5.79 4.76
CA ALA A 129 -15.90 5.50 3.34
C ALA A 129 -16.58 6.65 2.58
N GLN A 130 -17.66 7.21 3.13
CA GLN A 130 -18.36 8.33 2.54
C GLN A 130 -17.46 9.57 2.42
N GLU A 131 -16.70 9.90 3.46
CA GLU A 131 -15.75 11.02 3.41
C GLU A 131 -14.63 10.78 2.40
N LEU A 132 -14.08 9.55 2.36
CA LEU A 132 -13.04 9.20 1.40
C LEU A 132 -13.53 9.28 -0.05
N SER A 133 -14.78 8.91 -0.33
CA SER A 133 -15.37 8.98 -1.68
C SER A 133 -15.51 10.41 -2.23
N ARG A 134 -15.46 11.43 -1.35
CA ARG A 134 -15.53 12.85 -1.76
C ARG A 134 -14.21 13.36 -2.33
N PHE A 135 -13.10 12.67 -2.07
CA PHE A 135 -11.80 13.13 -2.56
C PHE A 135 -11.58 12.70 -4.02
N PRO A 136 -11.38 13.66 -4.94
CA PRO A 136 -11.10 13.33 -6.33
C PRO A 136 -9.75 12.64 -6.47
N ARG A 137 -9.59 11.75 -7.45
CA ARG A 137 -8.31 11.08 -7.75
C ARG A 137 -7.73 10.31 -6.54
N LEU A 138 -8.62 9.75 -5.72
CA LEU A 138 -8.29 8.75 -4.70
C LEU A 138 -8.70 7.38 -5.24
N SER A 139 -7.82 6.38 -5.15
CA SER A 139 -8.14 5.01 -5.53
C SER A 139 -7.54 4.00 -4.55
N PHE A 140 -8.14 2.81 -4.50
CA PHE A 140 -7.73 1.73 -3.61
C PHE A 140 -7.33 0.52 -4.45
N VAL A 141 -6.24 -0.13 -4.05
CA VAL A 141 -5.74 -1.38 -4.63
C VAL A 141 -5.51 -2.35 -3.47
N ALA A 142 -6.14 -3.52 -3.54
CA ALA A 142 -5.96 -4.53 -2.51
C ALA A 142 -6.03 -5.95 -3.07
N LEU A 143 -5.32 -6.89 -2.41
CA LEU A 143 -5.46 -8.31 -2.75
C LEU A 143 -6.83 -8.85 -2.38
N ARG A 144 -7.41 -8.32 -1.31
CA ARG A 144 -8.67 -8.82 -0.78
C ARG A 144 -9.46 -7.72 -0.08
N LEU A 145 -10.75 -7.71 -0.38
CA LEU A 145 -11.77 -7.09 0.45
C LEU A 145 -12.27 -8.11 1.49
N SER A 146 -12.36 -7.72 2.75
CA SER A 146 -12.80 -8.59 3.85
C SER A 146 -14.03 -8.04 4.54
N ASP A 147 -15.09 -8.84 4.62
CA ASP A 147 -16.30 -8.52 5.42
C ASP A 147 -16.08 -8.72 6.92
N ASN A 148 -15.06 -9.50 7.30
CA ASN A 148 -14.77 -9.77 8.70
C ASN A 148 -13.87 -8.66 9.28
N GLN A 149 -14.30 -8.10 10.41
CA GLN A 149 -13.43 -7.38 11.34
C GLN A 149 -12.53 -8.39 12.05
N PHE A 150 -11.27 -8.47 11.64
CA PHE A 150 -10.26 -9.21 12.38
C PHE A 150 -9.24 -8.22 12.93
N THR A 151 -9.31 -7.99 14.24
CA THR A 151 -8.27 -7.30 14.99
C THR A 151 -7.35 -8.38 15.56
N GLY A 152 -6.13 -8.46 15.07
CA GLY A 152 -5.14 -9.35 15.65
C GLY A 152 -4.84 -8.94 17.09
N THR A 153 -4.80 -9.90 18.00
CA THR A 153 -4.35 -9.71 19.38
C THR A 153 -3.02 -10.46 19.57
N ALA A 154 -2.05 -9.81 20.22
CA ALA A 154 -0.73 -10.36 20.55
C ALA A 154 -0.11 -11.16 19.38
N ASN A 155 -0.10 -12.50 19.49
CA ASN A 155 0.46 -13.44 18.50
C ASN A 155 -0.22 -13.44 17.12
N THR A 156 -1.36 -12.76 16.96
CA THR A 156 -2.06 -12.64 15.68
C THR A 156 -2.02 -11.23 15.10
N ASP A 157 -1.42 -10.27 15.82
CA ASP A 157 -1.18 -8.92 15.30
C ASP A 157 -0.15 -8.95 14.16
N THR A 158 -0.44 -8.22 13.08
CA THR A 158 0.40 -8.26 11.88
C THR A 158 1.73 -7.57 12.14
N GLY A 159 1.74 -6.41 12.80
CA GLY A 159 2.96 -5.71 13.18
C GLY A 159 3.83 -6.53 14.13
N HIS A 160 3.25 -7.17 15.12
CA HIS A 160 4.01 -7.95 16.11
C HIS A 160 4.65 -9.17 15.47
N ARG A 161 3.94 -9.85 14.57
CA ARG A 161 4.50 -10.95 13.79
C ARG A 161 5.54 -10.49 12.78
N LEU A 162 5.38 -9.32 12.14
CA LEU A 162 6.34 -8.80 11.18
C LEU A 162 7.71 -8.50 11.82
N PHE A 163 7.70 -8.01 13.06
CA PHE A 163 8.90 -7.55 13.76
C PHE A 163 9.33 -8.45 14.93
N ASN A 164 8.68 -9.60 15.14
CA ASN A 164 8.96 -10.54 16.23
C ASN A 164 8.94 -9.89 17.63
N ILE A 165 7.98 -9.00 17.87
CA ILE A 165 7.84 -8.25 19.12
C ILE A 165 6.64 -8.69 19.95
N VAL A 166 6.05 -9.84 19.63
CA VAL A 166 4.92 -10.45 20.35
C VAL A 166 5.13 -10.59 21.85
N HIS A 167 6.39 -10.65 22.32
CA HIS A 167 6.74 -10.78 23.74
C HIS A 167 6.91 -9.44 24.48
N LEU A 168 6.87 -8.30 23.78
CA LEU A 168 7.07 -6.98 24.41
C LEU A 168 5.82 -6.43 25.11
N ASP A 169 4.64 -6.93 24.76
CA ASP A 169 3.38 -6.52 25.41
C ASP A 169 3.10 -7.27 26.72
N ASP A 170 3.76 -8.40 26.96
CA ASP A 170 3.55 -9.23 28.15
C ASP A 170 4.20 -8.64 29.42
N THR A 171 5.03 -7.60 29.29
CA THR A 171 5.77 -7.00 30.42
C THR A 171 5.02 -5.93 31.21
N GLU A 172 3.83 -5.48 30.79
CA GLU A 172 3.03 -4.49 31.55
C GLU A 172 1.84 -5.09 32.35
N ALA A 173 1.60 -6.41 32.27
CA ALA A 173 0.50 -7.06 33.00
C ALA A 173 0.91 -7.68 34.35
N GLY A 174 2.12 -7.40 34.85
CA GLY A 174 2.72 -8.10 35.99
C GLY A 174 3.52 -7.22 36.96
N ALA A 175 3.05 -6.01 37.27
CA ALA A 175 3.56 -5.18 38.37
C ALA A 175 2.42 -4.60 39.21
#